data_AF-A0A7V3RMC7-F1
#
_entry.id   AF-A0A7V3RMC7-F1
#
_cell.length_a   1.000
_cell.length_b   1.000
_cell.length_c   1.000
_cell.angle_alpha   90.00
_cell.angle_beta   90.00
_cell.angle_gamma   90.00
#
_symmetry.space_group_name_H-M   'P 1'
#
loop_
_entity.id
_entity.type
_entity.pdbx_description
1 polymer ?
#
loop_
_entity_poly.entity_id
_entity_poly.type
_entity_poly.pdbx_seq_one_letter_code
_entity_poly.pdbx_strand_id
1 'polypeptide(L)'
;MDAFEPTAPQRWRWLLIVGLPGLTALLAHTCFTPRFQSNDDPGMVMLAAGYGLGPRPSPFLIFMHPLLGQFLSSLYGMSPSVPWYALFMLGVRLLAGMAIAFAALDRRSTLQQVGLVVIYLLAFDLSGHVCPQFSRTAA
;
A
#
# COMPACT_ATOMS: atom_id res chain seq x y z
N MET A 1 39.92 6.58 -8.93
CA MET A 1 39.65 5.15 -8.70
C MET A 1 38.15 4.99 -8.70
N ASP A 2 37.57 4.61 -9.83
CA ASP A 2 36.18 4.17 -9.86
C ASP A 2 36.15 2.81 -9.17
N ALA A 3 35.73 2.78 -7.90
CA ALA A 3 35.47 1.54 -7.22
C ALA A 3 34.42 0.78 -8.03
N PHE A 4 34.73 -0.45 -8.44
CA PHE A 4 33.79 -1.35 -9.09
C PHE A 4 32.67 -1.66 -8.10
N GLU A 5 31.65 -0.80 -8.04
CA GLU A 5 30.43 -1.04 -7.29
C GLU A 5 29.68 -2.18 -8.00
N PRO A 6 29.53 -3.35 -7.37
CA PRO A 6 28.83 -4.46 -8.00
C PRO A 6 27.37 -4.06 -8.23
N THR A 7 26.91 -4.17 -9.48
CA THR A 7 25.53 -3.86 -9.86
C THR A 7 24.77 -5.16 -10.16
N ALA A 8 23.51 -5.23 -9.74
CA ALA A 8 22.67 -6.39 -10.02
C ALA A 8 22.36 -6.51 -11.54
N PRO A 9 22.41 -7.71 -12.13
CA PRO A 9 22.01 -7.92 -13.52
C PRO A 9 20.53 -7.58 -13.74
N GLN A 10 20.16 -7.12 -14.94
CA GLN A 10 18.84 -6.54 -15.24
C GLN A 10 17.62 -7.34 -14.74
N ARG A 11 17.64 -8.68 -14.89
CA ARG A 11 16.56 -9.56 -14.40
C ARG A 11 16.36 -9.54 -12.88
N TRP A 12 17.44 -9.38 -12.12
CA TRP A 12 17.39 -9.32 -10.66
C TRP A 12 16.83 -8.00 -10.15
N ARG A 13 16.88 -6.95 -10.97
CA ARG A 13 16.42 -5.61 -10.59
C ARG A 13 14.90 -5.59 -10.48
N TRP A 14 14.20 -6.21 -11.42
CA TRP A 14 12.76 -6.41 -11.33
C TRP A 14 12.36 -7.29 -10.15
N LEU A 15 13.16 -8.31 -9.83
CA LEU A 15 12.95 -9.10 -8.62
C LEU A 15 13.11 -8.25 -7.34
N LEU A 16 14.03 -7.29 -7.30
CA LEU A 16 14.14 -6.36 -6.17
C LEU A 16 12.98 -5.35 -6.13
N ILE A 17 12.63 -4.77 -7.28
CA ILE A 17 11.59 -3.73 -7.39
C ILE A 17 10.21 -4.26 -7.00
N VAL A 18 9.88 -5.48 -7.40
CA VAL A 18 8.59 -6.11 -7.08
C VAL A 18 8.68 -6.91 -5.78
N GLY A 19 9.79 -7.63 -5.59
CA GLY A 19 9.95 -8.55 -4.47
C GLY A 19 10.13 -7.87 -3.13
N LEU A 20 10.83 -6.73 -3.05
CA LEU A 20 11.03 -6.05 -1.76
C LEU A 20 9.72 -5.49 -1.18
N PRO A 21 8.88 -4.73 -1.93
CA PRO A 21 7.57 -4.32 -1.43
C PRO A 21 6.60 -5.49 -1.21
N GLY A 22 6.67 -6.51 -2.06
CA GLY A 22 5.87 -7.73 -1.86
C GLY A 22 6.23 -8.45 -0.57
N LEU A 23 7.52 -8.50 -0.22
CA LEU A 23 8.01 -9.10 1.01
C LEU A 23 7.59 -8.30 2.24
N THR A 24 7.63 -6.97 2.21
CA THR A 24 7.13 -6.15 3.34
C THR A 24 5.64 -6.33 3.57
N ALA A 25 4.84 -6.37 2.49
CA ALA A 25 3.42 -6.68 2.59
C ALA A 25 3.18 -8.08 3.18
N LEU A 26 3.91 -9.10 2.70
CA LEU A 26 3.81 -10.47 3.22
C LEU A 26 4.15 -10.51 4.72
N LEU A 27 5.29 -9.95 5.12
CA LEU A 27 5.73 -9.90 6.51
C LEU A 27 4.70 -9.18 7.40
N ALA A 28 4.13 -8.07 6.93
CA ALA A 28 3.08 -7.36 7.66
C ALA A 28 1.85 -8.23 7.95
N HIS A 29 1.44 -9.08 7.00
CA HIS A 29 0.21 -9.88 7.11
C HIS A 29 0.44 -11.27 7.72
N THR A 30 1.67 -11.76 7.79
CA THR A 30 2.00 -13.05 8.42
C THR A 30 2.55 -12.91 9.83
N CYS A 31 3.27 -11.82 10.13
CA CYS A 31 3.92 -11.63 11.42
C CYS A 31 3.16 -10.65 12.34
N PHE A 32 2.20 -9.90 11.81
CA PHE A 32 1.38 -8.96 12.56
C PHE A 32 -0.10 -9.15 12.23
N THR A 33 -0.95 -8.50 13.02
CA THR A 33 -2.40 -8.44 12.77
C THR A 33 -2.75 -7.06 12.21
N PRO A 34 -3.00 -6.92 10.90
CA PRO A 34 -3.34 -5.63 10.31
C PRO A 34 -4.63 -5.06 10.90
N ARG A 35 -4.62 -3.77 11.20
CA ARG A 35 -5.80 -3.04 11.69
C ARG A 35 -5.73 -1.58 11.24
N PHE A 36 -6.87 -0.97 10.95
CA PHE A 36 -6.89 0.46 10.69
C PHE A 36 -6.35 1.24 11.89
N GLN A 37 -5.58 2.28 11.62
CA GLN A 37 -4.93 3.05 12.67
C GLN A 37 -5.91 3.95 13.44
N SER A 38 -6.85 4.57 12.72
CA SER A 38 -7.88 5.47 13.25
C SER A 38 -9.28 4.93 12.93
N ASN A 39 -10.30 5.52 13.56
CA ASN A 39 -11.72 5.23 13.30
C ASN A 39 -12.23 5.83 11.96
N ASP A 40 -11.47 6.72 11.34
CA ASP A 40 -11.85 7.34 10.07
C ASP A 40 -11.93 6.32 8.92
N ASP A 41 -10.97 5.39 8.80
CA ASP A 41 -11.00 4.34 7.77
C ASP A 41 -12.19 3.38 7.93
N PRO A 42 -12.52 2.85 9.13
CA PRO A 42 -13.79 2.16 9.36
C PRO A 42 -15.02 2.98 8.94
N GLY A 43 -15.01 4.30 9.16
CA GLY A 43 -16.07 5.19 8.68
C GLY A 43 -16.17 5.23 7.15
N MET A 44 -15.03 5.27 6.46
CA MET A 44 -14.97 5.18 4.99
C MET A 44 -15.48 3.82 4.49
N VAL A 45 -15.15 2.72 5.18
CA VAL A 45 -15.66 1.36 4.88
C VAL A 45 -17.18 1.33 5.03
N MET A 46 -17.72 1.87 6.13
CA MET A 46 -19.15 1.93 6.41
C MET A 46 -19.91 2.64 5.28
N LEU A 47 -19.43 3.81 4.85
CA LEU A 47 -20.03 4.56 3.75
C LEU A 47 -19.92 3.83 2.40
N ALA A 48 -18.76 3.24 2.10
CA ALA A 48 -18.53 2.54 0.84
C ALA A 48 -19.38 1.25 0.74
N ALA A 49 -19.49 0.50 1.83
CA ALA A 49 -20.21 -0.77 1.89
C ALA A 49 -21.70 -0.61 2.17
N GLY A 50 -22.14 0.55 2.66
CA GLY A 50 -23.55 0.82 2.92
C GLY A 50 -24.08 0.20 4.21
N TYR A 51 -23.34 0.31 5.29
CA TYR A 51 -23.81 0.00 6.64
C TYR A 51 -23.27 1.03 7.64
N GLY A 52 -23.83 1.07 8.86
CA GLY A 52 -23.34 1.99 9.90
C GLY A 52 -23.64 3.46 9.55
N LEU A 53 -22.62 4.19 9.07
CA LEU A 53 -22.72 5.63 8.73
C LEU A 53 -23.57 5.93 7.48
N GLY A 54 -23.93 4.91 6.70
CA GLY A 54 -24.80 5.07 5.54
C GLY A 54 -25.69 3.83 5.34
N PRO A 55 -26.96 4.00 4.93
CA PRO A 55 -27.88 2.86 4.75
C PRO A 55 -27.67 2.12 3.42
N ARG A 56 -26.85 2.66 2.51
CA ARG A 56 -26.58 2.12 1.17
C ARG A 56 -25.15 2.48 0.74
N PRO A 57 -24.50 1.68 -0.13
CA PRO A 57 -23.20 1.99 -0.69
C PRO A 57 -23.18 3.39 -1.30
N SER A 58 -22.23 4.23 -0.87
CA SER A 58 -22.14 5.64 -1.29
C SER A 58 -20.81 5.91 -1.98
N PRO A 59 -20.79 6.63 -3.11
CA PRO A 59 -19.56 7.11 -3.74
C PRO A 59 -18.93 8.29 -2.99
N PHE A 60 -19.66 8.95 -2.09
CA PHE A 60 -19.20 10.15 -1.40
C PHE A 60 -18.52 9.79 -0.08
N LEU A 61 -17.26 9.36 -0.18
CA LEU A 61 -16.42 9.07 0.98
C LEU A 61 -15.68 10.34 1.43
N ILE A 62 -15.65 10.61 2.74
CA ILE A 62 -15.26 11.90 3.36
C ILE A 62 -13.89 12.40 2.88
N PHE A 63 -12.91 11.50 2.71
CA PHE A 63 -11.52 11.85 2.37
C PHE A 63 -11.04 11.30 1.02
N MET A 64 -11.96 10.88 0.15
CA MET A 64 -11.61 10.23 -1.12
C MET A 64 -12.37 10.88 -2.27
N HIS A 65 -11.72 10.94 -3.43
CA HIS A 65 -12.37 11.44 -4.63
C HIS A 65 -13.61 10.59 -4.99
N PRO A 66 -14.76 11.20 -5.37
CA PRO A 66 -16.00 10.46 -5.64
C PRO A 66 -15.89 9.38 -6.71
N LEU A 67 -14.99 9.51 -7.68
CA LEU A 67 -14.73 8.46 -8.68
C LEU A 67 -14.16 7.19 -8.04
N LEU A 68 -13.25 7.32 -7.07
CA LEU A 68 -12.70 6.18 -6.35
C LEU A 68 -13.72 5.62 -5.36
N GLY A 69 -14.51 6.49 -4.73
CA GLY A 69 -15.65 6.07 -3.91
C GLY A 69 -16.67 5.29 -4.72
N GLN A 70 -17.01 5.73 -5.95
CA GLN A 70 -17.89 5.01 -6.86
C GLN A 70 -17.33 3.65 -7.26
N PHE A 71 -16.04 3.58 -7.55
CA PHE A 71 -15.37 2.31 -7.83
C PHE A 71 -15.51 1.34 -6.64
N LEU A 72 -15.19 1.79 -5.43
CA LEU A 72 -15.27 0.96 -4.22
C LEU A 72 -16.70 0.55 -3.88
N SER A 73 -17.65 1.49 -3.91
CA SER A 73 -19.05 1.21 -3.58
C SER A 73 -19.68 0.24 -4.58
N SER A 74 -19.28 0.29 -5.85
CA SER A 74 -19.71 -0.67 -6.88
C SER A 74 -19.18 -2.08 -6.56
N LEU A 75 -17.91 -2.20 -6.16
CA LEU A 75 -17.32 -3.49 -5.76
C LEU A 75 -18.04 -4.09 -4.53
N TYR A 76 -18.32 -3.26 -3.52
CA TYR A 76 -19.11 -3.69 -2.37
C TYR A 76 -20.54 -4.10 -2.75
N GLY A 77 -21.15 -3.45 -3.74
CA GLY A 77 -22.45 -3.86 -4.29
C GLY A 77 -22.41 -5.23 -4.97
N MET A 78 -21.29 -5.60 -5.60
CA MET A 78 -21.11 -6.90 -6.26
C MET A 78 -20.80 -8.02 -5.26
N SER A 79 -19.96 -7.75 -4.26
CA SER A 79 -19.54 -8.72 -3.25
C SER A 79 -19.31 -8.05 -1.89
N PRO A 80 -20.34 -7.94 -1.04
CA PRO A 80 -20.27 -7.21 0.24
C PRO A 80 -19.32 -7.82 1.27
N SER A 81 -19.06 -9.13 1.18
CA SER A 81 -18.21 -9.87 2.13
C SER A 81 -16.71 -9.64 1.92
N VAL A 82 -16.32 -9.09 0.76
CA VAL A 82 -14.91 -8.85 0.43
C VAL A 82 -14.48 -7.48 0.99
N PRO A 83 -13.33 -7.39 1.68
CA PRO A 83 -12.87 -6.14 2.28
C PRO A 83 -12.22 -5.22 1.23
N TRP A 84 -13.00 -4.77 0.23
CA TRP A 84 -12.50 -4.02 -0.92
C TRP A 84 -11.70 -2.77 -0.57
N TYR A 85 -12.10 -2.02 0.45
CA TYR A 85 -11.34 -0.84 0.90
C TYR A 85 -9.94 -1.22 1.40
N ALA A 86 -9.83 -2.29 2.21
CA ALA A 86 -8.54 -2.77 2.70
C ALA A 86 -7.65 -3.29 1.56
N LEU A 87 -8.24 -4.03 0.60
CA LEU A 87 -7.53 -4.50 -0.59
C LEU A 87 -7.07 -3.35 -1.49
N PHE A 88 -7.89 -2.30 -1.64
CA PHE A 88 -7.52 -1.10 -2.36
C PHE A 88 -6.33 -0.39 -1.69
N MET A 89 -6.39 -0.21 -0.37
CA MET A 89 -5.29 0.36 0.41
C MET A 89 -4.00 -0.45 0.28
N LEU A 90 -4.09 -1.78 0.37
CA LEU A 90 -2.97 -2.68 0.14
C LEU A 90 -2.37 -2.52 -1.27
N GLY A 91 -3.23 -2.49 -2.30
CA GLY A 91 -2.81 -2.34 -3.69
C GLY A 91 -2.11 -1.00 -3.95
N VAL A 92 -2.68 0.11 -3.48
CA VAL A 92 -2.06 1.44 -3.61
C VAL A 92 -0.71 1.49 -2.92
N ARG A 93 -0.57 0.90 -1.73
CA ARG A 93 0.72 0.83 -1.02
C ARG A 93 1.75 -0.01 -1.77
N LEU A 94 1.37 -1.19 -2.26
CA LEU A 94 2.26 -2.01 -3.08
C LEU A 94 2.76 -1.25 -4.31
N LEU A 95 1.87 -0.56 -5.03
CA LEU A 95 2.24 0.24 -6.19
C LEU A 95 3.17 1.40 -5.81
N ALA A 96 2.93 2.07 -4.68
CA ALA A 96 3.81 3.13 -4.18
C ALA A 96 5.20 2.60 -3.82
N GLY A 97 5.28 1.48 -3.09
CA GLY A 97 6.55 0.82 -2.77
C GLY A 97 7.32 0.39 -4.01
N MET A 98 6.62 -0.18 -5.01
CA MET A 98 7.21 -0.54 -6.30
C MET A 98 7.70 0.69 -7.06
N ALA A 99 6.94 1.80 -7.07
CA ALA A 99 7.35 3.04 -7.74
C ALA A 99 8.61 3.64 -7.11
N ILE A 100 8.72 3.63 -5.78
CA ILE A 100 9.90 4.10 -5.06
C ILE A 100 11.11 3.20 -5.34
N ALA A 101 10.94 1.87 -5.27
CA ALA A 101 11.98 0.93 -5.59
C ALA A 101 12.43 1.06 -7.06
N PHE A 102 11.49 1.23 -7.99
CA PHE A 102 11.76 1.47 -9.41
C PHE A 102 12.57 2.76 -9.59
N ALA A 103 12.12 3.88 -9.02
CA ALA A 103 12.83 5.16 -9.11
C ALA A 103 14.27 5.08 -8.58
N ALA A 104 14.49 4.31 -7.51
CA ALA A 104 15.81 4.14 -6.92
C ALA A 104 16.71 3.14 -7.68
N LEU A 105 16.13 2.07 -8.25
CA LEU A 105 16.87 0.89 -8.72
C LEU A 105 16.81 0.65 -10.24
N ASP A 106 16.05 1.41 -11.04
CA ASP A 106 15.84 1.14 -12.48
C ASP A 106 17.05 1.48 -13.39
N ARG A 107 17.92 2.41 -12.99
CA ARG A 107 19.14 2.76 -13.78
C ARG A 107 20.43 2.09 -13.32
N ARG A 108 20.61 1.97 -12.00
CA ARG A 108 21.61 1.12 -11.36
C ARG A 108 21.03 0.53 -10.07
N SER A 109 21.61 -0.54 -9.55
CA SER A 109 21.15 -1.18 -8.31
C SER A 109 22.35 -1.52 -7.44
N THR A 110 22.98 -0.48 -6.89
CA THR A 110 24.11 -0.64 -5.99
C THR A 110 23.65 -1.10 -4.60
N LEU A 111 24.55 -1.67 -3.81
CA LEU A 111 24.24 -2.11 -2.45
C LEU A 111 23.71 -0.96 -1.58
N GLN A 112 24.26 0.25 -1.74
CA GLN A 112 23.80 1.43 -1.01
C GLN A 112 22.35 1.79 -1.36
N GLN A 113 21.99 1.80 -2.66
CA GLN A 113 20.62 2.10 -3.07
C GLN A 113 19.63 1.03 -2.59
N VAL A 114 20.00 -0.24 -2.71
CA VAL A 114 19.18 -1.35 -2.20
C VAL A 114 19.01 -1.21 -0.70
N GLY A 115 20.08 -0.91 0.03
CA GLY A 115 20.04 -0.66 1.47
C GLY A 115 19.10 0.48 1.85
N LEU A 116 19.15 1.61 1.13
CA LEU A 116 18.24 2.74 1.35
C LEU A 116 16.77 2.38 1.07
N VAL A 117 16.49 1.62 0.00
CA VAL A 117 15.13 1.13 -0.28
C VAL A 117 14.66 0.19 0.83
N VAL A 118 15.49 -0.75 1.27
CA VAL A 118 15.13 -1.68 2.36
C VAL A 118 14.85 -0.90 3.66
N ILE A 119 15.71 0.06 4.02
CA ILE A 119 15.51 0.91 5.20
C ILE A 119 14.18 1.67 5.10
N TYR A 120 13.91 2.28 3.94
CA TYR A 120 12.64 2.97 3.70
C TYR A 120 11.44 2.03 3.87
N LEU A 121 11.49 0.85 3.25
CA LEU A 121 10.39 -0.11 3.28
C LEU A 121 10.16 -0.64 4.71
N LEU A 122 11.22 -0.95 5.45
CA LEU A 122 11.08 -1.42 6.83
C LEU A 122 10.59 -0.32 7.78
N ALA A 123 11.07 0.92 7.64
CA ALA A 123 10.69 2.02 8.52
C ALA A 123 9.27 2.54 8.24
N PHE A 124 8.89 2.68 6.97
CA PHE A 124 7.68 3.40 6.58
C PHE A 124 6.61 2.52 5.95
N ASP A 125 7.00 1.63 5.04
CA ASP A 125 6.06 0.83 4.25
C ASP A 125 5.44 -0.30 5.10
N LEU A 126 6.27 -1.03 5.85
CA LEU A 126 5.84 -2.10 6.76
C LEU A 126 4.80 -1.60 7.77
N SER A 127 5.09 -0.50 8.48
CA SER A 127 4.14 0.09 9.42
C SER A 127 2.83 0.51 8.75
N GLY A 128 2.91 0.91 7.48
CA GLY A 128 1.77 1.24 6.67
C GLY A 128 0.89 0.07 6.26
N HIS A 129 1.47 -1.11 6.07
CA HIS A 129 0.72 -2.35 5.82
C HIS A 129 0.06 -2.90 7.08
N VAL A 130 0.73 -2.79 8.24
CA VAL A 130 0.17 -3.22 9.53
C VAL A 130 -0.95 -2.27 9.98
N CYS A 131 -0.74 -0.96 9.82
CA CYS A 131 -1.67 0.08 10.23
C CYS A 131 -2.04 0.98 9.04
N PRO A 132 -2.87 0.50 8.10
CA PRO A 132 -3.31 1.32 6.97
C PRO A 132 -4.13 2.52 7.46
N GLN A 133 -3.84 3.66 6.85
CA GLN A 133 -4.59 4.92 7.01
C GLN A 133 -4.41 5.77 5.75
N PHE A 134 -5.45 6.51 5.36
CA PHE A 134 -5.40 7.41 4.20
C PHE A 134 -4.57 8.68 4.46
N SER A 135 -4.38 9.08 5.73
CA SER A 135 -3.52 10.18 6.14
C SER A 135 -2.86 9.84 7.49
N ARG A 136 -1.57 10.13 7.66
CA ARG A 136 -0.88 9.97 8.96
C ARG A 136 -0.82 11.26 9.79
N THR A 137 -1.22 12.40 9.22
CA THR A 137 -0.99 13.74 9.81
C THR A 137 -2.28 14.43 10.25
N ALA A 138 -3.44 13.81 10.02
CA ALA A 138 -4.75 14.35 10.38
C ALA A 138 -5.44 13.56 11.51
N ALA A 139 -4.68 12.67 12.18
CA ALA A 139 -5.13 11.86 13.31
C ALA A 139 -5.03 12.62 14.64
#